data_AF-A0A1C1A9G7-F1
#
_entry.id   AF-A0A1C1A9G7-F1
#
_cell.length_a   1.000
_cell.length_b   1.000
_cell.length_c   1.000
_cell.angle_alpha   90.00
_cell.angle_beta   90.00
_cell.angle_gamma   90.00
#
_symmetry.space_group_name_H-M   'P 1'
#
loop_
_entity.id
_entity.type
_entity.pdbx_description
1 polymer ?
#
loop_
_entity_poly.entity_id
_entity_poly.type
_entity_poly.pdbx_seq_one_letter_code
_entity_poly.pdbx_strand_id
1 'polypeptide(L)'
;MDLDNNMQKLTVAKIIYWLQHAEYMGPSQNEFISHGGGPNEFVMKSKDGKVIRMIDAFDPISIVISNGVMTSGVSVSDQVTINYDNKSLRLKSPDLKRWIENDMKTIIEDYIKA
;
A
#
# COMPACT_ATOMS: atom_id res chain seq x y z
N MET A 1 -24.08 -6.38 12.29
CA MET A 1 -23.15 -7.48 11.96
C MET A 1 -23.08 -7.78 10.46
N ASP A 2 -24.19 -7.79 9.72
CA ASP A 2 -24.15 -8.06 8.26
C ASP A 2 -23.67 -6.89 7.39
N LEU A 3 -23.90 -5.64 7.82
CA LEU A 3 -23.46 -4.44 7.10
C LEU A 3 -21.93 -4.34 6.97
N ASP A 4 -21.20 -4.62 8.05
CA ASP A 4 -19.73 -4.58 8.05
C ASP A 4 -19.13 -5.63 7.11
N ASN A 5 -19.73 -6.81 7.05
CA ASN A 5 -19.30 -7.90 6.18
C ASN A 5 -19.52 -7.56 4.69
N ASN A 6 -20.62 -6.87 4.36
CA ASN A 6 -20.87 -6.41 3.00
C ASN A 6 -19.92 -5.27 2.59
N MET A 7 -19.60 -4.34 3.49
CA MET A 7 -18.62 -3.28 3.22
C MET A 7 -17.22 -3.86 2.99
N GLN A 8 -16.78 -4.81 3.81
CA GLN A 8 -15.50 -5.50 3.62
C GLN A 8 -15.44 -6.23 2.29
N LYS A 9 -16.49 -6.98 1.92
CA LYS A 9 -16.58 -7.64 0.61
C LYS A 9 -16.51 -6.66 -0.56
N LEU A 10 -17.19 -5.51 -0.46
CA LEU A 10 -17.16 -4.48 -1.49
C LEU A 10 -15.77 -3.87 -1.63
N THR A 11 -15.09 -3.56 -0.52
CA THR A 11 -13.72 -3.05 -0.52
C THR A 11 -12.76 -4.05 -1.16
N VAL A 12 -12.85 -5.33 -0.78
CA VAL A 12 -12.03 -6.39 -1.40
C VAL A 12 -12.32 -6.50 -2.90
N ALA A 13 -13.59 -6.44 -3.32
CA ALA A 13 -13.94 -6.49 -4.75
C ALA A 13 -13.38 -5.29 -5.53
N LYS A 14 -13.44 -4.07 -4.98
CA LYS A 14 -12.83 -2.87 -5.57
C LYS A 14 -11.33 -3.02 -5.73
N ILE A 15 -10.65 -3.48 -4.68
CA ILE A 15 -9.21 -3.72 -4.70
C ILE A 15 -8.85 -4.74 -5.78
N ILE A 16 -9.54 -5.87 -5.84
CA ILE A 16 -9.29 -6.89 -6.88
C ILE A 16 -9.51 -6.30 -8.28
N TYR A 17 -10.58 -5.53 -8.46
CA TYR A 17 -10.85 -4.85 -9.73
C TYR A 17 -9.70 -3.91 -10.13
N TRP A 18 -9.22 -3.06 -9.21
CA TRP A 18 -8.10 -2.17 -9.50
C TRP A 18 -6.81 -2.94 -9.82
N LEU A 19 -6.51 -4.00 -9.07
CA LEU A 19 -5.35 -4.85 -9.34
C LEU A 19 -5.42 -5.55 -10.71
N GLN A 20 -6.61 -5.97 -11.15
CA GLN A 20 -6.81 -6.58 -12.46
C GLN A 20 -6.57 -5.61 -13.63
N HIS A 21 -6.74 -4.31 -13.41
CA HIS A 21 -6.55 -3.26 -14.41
C HIS A 21 -5.24 -2.50 -14.24
N ALA A 22 -4.41 -2.89 -13.27
CA ALA A 22 -3.15 -2.24 -12.99
C ALA A 22 -2.09 -2.60 -14.03
N GLU A 23 -1.22 -1.65 -14.34
CA GLU A 23 -0.07 -1.86 -15.22
C GLU A 23 1.14 -2.30 -14.37
N TYR A 24 1.78 -3.40 -14.76
CA TYR A 24 2.98 -3.89 -14.08
C TYR A 24 4.20 -3.03 -14.45
N MET A 25 4.79 -2.37 -13.45
CA MET A 25 5.92 -1.45 -13.63
C MET A 25 7.28 -2.13 -13.42
N GLY A 26 7.29 -3.36 -12.90
CA GLY A 26 8.51 -4.10 -12.58
C GLY A 26 8.58 -4.52 -11.11
N PRO A 27 9.66 -5.22 -10.72
CA PRO A 27 9.92 -5.51 -9.31
C PRO A 27 10.14 -4.19 -8.55
N SER A 28 9.75 -4.14 -7.28
CA SER A 28 10.22 -3.04 -6.44
C SER A 28 11.69 -3.26 -6.09
N GLN A 29 12.54 -2.28 -6.42
CA GLN A 29 13.95 -2.29 -6.05
C GLN A 29 14.17 -1.06 -5.16
N ASN A 30 14.83 -1.26 -4.02
CA ASN A 30 15.19 -0.20 -3.06
C ASN A 30 14.00 0.59 -2.51
N GLU A 31 12.93 -0.08 -2.08
CA GLU A 31 11.85 0.62 -1.40
C GLU A 31 12.30 1.23 -0.09
N PHE A 32 11.98 2.52 0.07
CA PHE A 32 12.09 3.17 1.36
C PHE A 32 10.97 2.66 2.26
N ILE A 33 11.29 1.69 3.12
CA ILE A 33 10.37 1.23 4.16
C ILE A 33 10.45 2.23 5.32
N SER A 34 9.49 3.14 5.42
CA SER A 34 9.37 4.00 6.61
C SER A 34 9.03 3.14 7.82
N HIS A 35 9.95 3.03 8.78
CA HIS A 35 9.76 2.28 10.03
C HIS A 35 8.95 3.08 11.08
N GLY A 36 8.40 4.24 10.72
CA GLY A 36 7.68 5.13 11.63
C GLY A 36 6.45 5.75 10.96
N GLY A 37 5.33 5.04 11.01
CA GLY A 37 4.01 5.46 10.56
C GLY A 37 2.99 4.42 11.01
N GLY A 38 1.70 4.77 11.11
CA GLY A 38 0.64 3.85 11.52
C GLY A 38 0.49 2.63 10.59
N PRO A 39 -0.66 1.96 10.57
CA PRO A 39 -0.92 0.93 9.58
C PRO A 39 -0.82 1.53 8.16
N ASN A 40 0.29 1.27 7.47
CA ASN A 40 0.54 1.76 6.12
C ASN A 40 0.22 0.68 5.07
N GLU A 41 -0.36 -0.43 5.53
CA GLU A 41 -0.59 -1.64 4.72
C GLU A 41 -2.03 -2.12 4.83
N PHE A 42 -2.59 -2.51 3.69
CA PHE A 42 -3.76 -3.37 3.64
C PHE A 42 -3.34 -4.80 3.39
N VAL A 43 -3.80 -5.72 4.24
CA VAL A 43 -3.42 -7.14 4.18
C VAL A 43 -4.63 -8.00 3.86
N MET A 44 -4.54 -8.77 2.78
CA MET A 44 -5.50 -9.81 2.44
C MET A 44 -4.89 -11.19 2.67
N LYS A 45 -5.64 -12.05 3.35
CA LYS A 45 -5.31 -13.47 3.46
C LYS A 45 -6.33 -14.28 2.68
N SER A 46 -5.87 -15.04 1.70
CA SER A 46 -6.72 -15.96 0.93
C SER A 46 -7.01 -17.23 1.74
N LYS A 47 -8.03 -17.99 1.32
CA LYS A 47 -8.45 -19.23 1.99
C LYS A 47 -7.34 -20.31 2.04
N ASP A 48 -6.47 -20.33 1.05
CA ASP A 48 -5.30 -21.21 0.98
C ASP A 48 -4.11 -20.69 1.82
N GLY A 49 -4.28 -19.59 2.56
CA GLY A 49 -3.33 -19.09 3.53
C GLY A 49 -2.30 -18.09 2.99
N LYS A 50 -2.32 -17.79 1.69
CA LYS A 50 -1.43 -16.80 1.09
C LYS A 50 -1.76 -15.39 1.56
N VAL A 51 -0.73 -14.57 1.65
CA VAL A 51 -0.83 -13.20 2.16
C VAL A 51 -0.43 -12.24 1.05
N ILE A 52 -1.31 -11.30 0.75
CA ILE A 52 -1.06 -10.16 -0.13
C ILE A 52 -1.05 -8.93 0.76
N ARG A 53 0.05 -8.18 0.77
CA ARG A 53 0.16 -6.89 1.44
C ARG A 53 0.24 -5.82 0.37
N MET A 54 -0.49 -4.74 0.58
CA MET A 54 -0.53 -3.61 -0.34
C MET A 54 -0.16 -2.38 0.44
N ILE A 55 0.87 -1.69 -0.02
CA ILE A 55 1.38 -0.49 0.60
C ILE A 55 1.52 0.60 -0.46
N ASP A 56 1.56 1.82 0.04
CA ASP A 56 1.89 2.95 -0.80
C ASP A 56 3.34 2.85 -1.32
N ALA A 57 3.57 3.16 -2.59
CA ALA A 57 4.91 3.06 -3.18
C ALA A 57 5.73 4.33 -2.88
N PHE A 58 6.93 4.14 -2.33
CA PHE A 58 7.90 5.21 -2.07
C PHE A 58 9.24 4.95 -2.76
N ASP A 59 9.79 5.99 -3.36
CA ASP A 59 11.18 6.03 -3.84
C ASP A 59 12.08 6.70 -2.79
N PRO A 60 13.28 6.15 -2.53
CA PRO A 60 14.23 6.78 -1.64
C PRO A 60 14.81 8.03 -2.31
N ILE A 61 14.87 9.12 -1.55
CA ILE A 61 15.63 10.32 -1.89
C ILE A 61 16.75 10.52 -0.86
N SER A 62 17.94 10.86 -1.34
CA SER A 62 19.10 11.12 -0.49
C SER A 62 19.48 12.60 -0.58
N ILE A 63 19.52 13.26 0.56
CA ILE A 63 19.90 14.67 0.72
C ILE A 63 21.25 14.70 1.44
N VAL A 64 22.25 15.32 0.81
CA VAL A 64 23.56 15.53 1.44
C VAL A 64 23.43 16.72 2.40
N ILE A 65 23.79 16.51 3.66
CA ILE A 65 23.82 17.53 4.72
C ILE A 65 25.25 17.70 5.25
N SER A 66 25.51 18.78 5.98
CA SER A 66 26.87 19.18 6.41
C SER A 66 27.64 18.14 7.21
N ASN A 67 26.96 17.16 7.81
CA ASN A 67 27.54 16.10 8.64
C ASN A 67 27.16 14.67 8.18
N GLY A 68 26.62 14.47 6.98
CA GLY A 68 26.25 13.14 6.50
C GLY A 68 25.25 13.13 5.35
N VAL A 69 24.60 11.98 5.14
CA VAL A 69 23.51 11.81 4.17
C VAL A 69 22.23 11.52 4.94
N MET A 70 21.19 12.31 4.67
CA MET A 70 19.84 12.07 5.14
C MET A 70 19.05 11.37 4.03
N THR A 71 18.49 10.20 4.31
CA THR A 71 17.61 9.49 3.38
C THR A 71 16.16 9.67 3.81
N SER A 72 15.28 9.98 2.86
CA SER A 72 13.83 10.06 3.05
C SER A 72 13.10 9.30 1.94
N GLY A 73 11.79 9.13 2.04
CA GLY A 73 10.95 8.52 1.03
C GLY A 73 10.03 9.55 0.37
N VAL A 74 9.89 9.48 -0.96
CA VAL A 74 8.90 10.27 -1.72
C VAL A 74 7.87 9.33 -2.32
N SER A 75 6.60 9.63 -2.10
CA SER A 75 5.48 8.87 -2.67
C SER A 75 5.54 8.91 -4.20
N VAL A 76 5.44 7.74 -4.83
CA VAL A 76 5.49 7.58 -6.28
C VAL A 76 4.08 7.71 -6.84
N SER A 77 3.86 8.71 -7.70
CA SER A 77 2.54 8.99 -8.28
C SER A 77 1.93 7.75 -8.94
N ASP A 78 0.65 7.52 -8.63
CA ASP A 78 -0.21 6.45 -9.17
C ASP A 78 0.28 5.02 -8.96
N GLN A 79 1.35 4.80 -8.20
CA GLN A 79 1.94 3.49 -8.01
C GLN A 79 1.76 2.99 -6.59
N VAL A 80 1.50 1.70 -6.49
CA VAL A 80 1.43 0.96 -5.23
C VAL A 80 2.37 -0.22 -5.29
N THR A 81 2.77 -0.67 -4.11
CA THR A 81 3.59 -1.86 -3.98
C THR A 81 2.77 -3.01 -3.45
N ILE A 82 2.88 -4.13 -4.14
CA ILE A 82 2.26 -5.40 -3.73
C ILE A 82 3.37 -6.34 -3.26
N ASN A 83 3.29 -6.74 -2.00
CA ASN A 83 4.09 -7.83 -1.47
C ASN A 83 3.23 -9.10 -1.47
N TYR A 84 3.66 -10.10 -2.23
CA TYR A 84 3.00 -11.39 -2.31
C TYR A 84 4.06 -12.50 -2.26
N ASP A 85 3.89 -13.41 -1.31
CA ASP A 85 4.92 -14.38 -0.91
C ASP A 85 6.26 -13.67 -0.60
N ASN A 86 7.32 -13.98 -1.37
CA ASN A 86 8.65 -13.37 -1.27
C ASN A 86 8.95 -12.39 -2.41
N LYS A 87 7.91 -11.85 -3.06
CA LYS A 87 8.05 -10.93 -4.19
C LYS A 87 7.43 -9.58 -3.83
N SER A 88 8.13 -8.52 -4.23
CA SER A 88 7.65 -7.14 -4.15
C SER A 88 7.56 -6.59 -5.56
N LEU A 89 6.37 -6.12 -5.93
CA LEU A 89 6.04 -5.71 -7.30
C LEU A 89 5.48 -4.29 -7.27
N ARG A 90 5.85 -3.46 -8.24
CA ARG A 90 5.22 -2.17 -8.47
C ARG A 90 4.11 -2.30 -9.50
N LEU A 91 2.95 -1.80 -9.13
CA LEU A 91 1.79 -1.70 -10.01
C LEU A 91 1.36 -0.24 -10.11
N LYS A 92 1.14 0.24 -11.32
CA LYS A 92 0.49 1.52 -11.55
C LYS A 92 -1.02 1.32 -11.50
N SER A 93 -1.65 1.88 -10.48
CA SER A 93 -3.07 1.78 -10.18
C SER A 93 -3.54 3.06 -9.47
N PRO A 94 -3.89 4.13 -10.22
CA PRO A 94 -4.26 5.43 -9.65
C PRO A 94 -5.39 5.36 -8.61
N ASP A 95 -6.42 4.54 -8.86
CA ASP A 95 -7.56 4.43 -7.94
C ASP A 95 -7.17 3.75 -6.61
N LEU A 96 -6.38 2.68 -6.69
CA LEU A 96 -5.87 1.99 -5.49
C LEU A 96 -4.91 2.88 -4.70
N LYS A 97 -4.04 3.63 -5.39
CA LYS A 97 -3.16 4.65 -4.78
C LYS A 97 -3.98 5.66 -3.99
N ARG A 98 -4.98 6.26 -4.65
CA ARG A 98 -5.88 7.24 -4.04
C ARG A 98 -6.62 6.67 -2.83
N TRP A 99 -7.11 5.42 -2.92
CA TRP A 99 -7.80 4.77 -1.82
C TRP A 99 -6.87 4.52 -0.62
N ILE A 100 -5.64 4.06 -0.85
CA ILE A 100 -4.62 3.86 0.21
C ILE A 100 -4.30 5.19 0.91
N GLU A 101 -4.07 6.26 0.16
CA GLU A 101 -3.64 7.55 0.72
C GLU A 101 -4.76 8.27 1.49
N ASN A 102 -6.02 8.12 1.05
CA ASN A 102 -7.14 8.89 1.59
C ASN A 102 -8.08 8.04 2.45
N ASP A 103 -8.65 6.99 1.88
CA ASP A 103 -9.75 6.26 2.49
C ASP A 103 -9.25 5.27 3.56
N MET A 104 -8.16 4.54 3.27
CA MET A 104 -7.58 3.58 4.21
C MET A 104 -7.11 4.26 5.48
N LYS A 105 -6.44 5.41 5.34
CA LYS A 105 -5.99 6.23 6.48
C LYS A 105 -7.15 6.63 7.37
N THR A 106 -8.26 7.10 6.79
CA THR A 106 -9.46 7.45 7.56
C THR A 106 -10.05 6.24 8.29
N ILE A 107 -10.17 5.09 7.62
CA ILE A 107 -10.67 3.85 8.24
C ILE A 107 -9.83 3.46 9.46
N ILE A 108 -8.51 3.57 9.35
CA ILE A 108 -7.57 3.27 10.44
C ILE A 108 -7.74 4.26 11.59
N GLU A 109 -7.78 5.56 11.30
CA GLU A 109 -7.95 6.59 12.32
C GLU A 109 -9.27 6.44 13.07
N ASP A 110 -10.34 6.08 12.36
CA ASP A 110 -11.65 5.82 12.96
C ASP A 110 -11.64 4.56 13.83
N TYR A 111 -10.96 3.49 13.38
CA TYR A 111 -10.80 2.26 14.18
C TYR A 111 -9.98 2.47 15.46
N ILE A 112 -8.96 3.32 15.44
CA ILE A 112 -8.14 3.63 16.63
C ILE A 112 -8.94 4.48 17.65
N LYS A 113 -9.89 5.30 17.19
CA LYS A 113 -10.69 6.18 18.05
C LYS A 113 -11.93 5.48 18.66
N ALA A 114 -12.37 4.36 18.09
CA ALA A 114 -13.52 3.57 18.52
C ALA A 114 -13.19 2.63 19.68
#